data_AF-A0A3S3P5U3-F1
#
_entry.id   AF-A0A3S3P5U3-F1
#
_cell.length_a   1.000
_cell.length_b   1.000
_cell.length_c   1.000
_cell.angle_alpha   90.00
_cell.angle_beta   90.00
_cell.angle_gamma   90.00
#
_symmetry.space_group_name_H-M   'P 1'
#
loop_
_entity.id
_entity.type
_entity.pdbx_description
1 polymer ?
#
loop_
_entity_poly.entity_id
_entity_poly.type
_entity_poly.pdbx_seq_one_letter_code
_entity_poly.pdbx_strand_id
1 'polypeptide(L)'
;MKNVKSSCLNFRCKQLSNFDGFPLDCFCIPDACKDDLDAVLIPGRLLKDRIERLAYDIARDYENEPFTAVCILRGGYEFFNLLLENIRKIYRILKFGETDYLTKHIRIEFVRITSYKNDKSTELEMCGINNMKTLEGKNVLVVEDVIDTGRSMAMFFEKLAQFNPKTSRLVCLTVKEKKTCLDFRPHYIGFVIPDRFIVGCNYEYNNYYRDLNHVCMISEEAKRKYAIDETNNETKATQKTDL
;
A
#
# COMPACT_ATOMS: atom_id res chain seq x y z
N MET A 1 9.26 28.65 4.25
CA MET A 1 8.53 28.30 3.01
C MET A 1 9.45 28.51 1.81
N LYS A 2 10.06 27.44 1.28
CA LYS A 2 10.78 27.48 0.01
C LYS A 2 9.94 26.75 -1.03
N ASN A 3 9.51 27.47 -2.05
CA ASN A 3 8.80 26.97 -3.22
C ASN A 3 9.57 25.81 -3.85
N VAL A 4 9.07 24.59 -3.66
CA VAL A 4 9.44 23.45 -4.50
C VAL A 4 8.74 23.66 -5.84
N LYS A 5 9.52 24.06 -6.85
CA LYS A 5 9.04 24.18 -8.23
C LYS A 5 8.40 22.87 -8.67
N SER A 6 7.14 22.97 -9.07
CA SER A 6 6.29 21.95 -9.68
C SER A 6 6.79 21.57 -11.08
N SER A 7 7.98 20.96 -11.17
CA SER A 7 8.54 20.52 -12.45
C SER A 7 9.29 19.21 -12.31
N CYS A 8 8.58 18.17 -11.86
CA CYS A 8 8.95 16.75 -12.01
C CYS A 8 7.67 15.88 -11.97
N LEU A 9 6.66 16.22 -12.79
CA LEU A 9 5.57 15.30 -13.14
C LEU A 9 6.14 14.23 -14.08
N ASN A 10 6.97 13.34 -13.53
CA ASN A 10 7.41 12.16 -14.24
C ASN A 10 6.23 11.18 -14.28
N PHE A 11 5.63 10.99 -15.46
CA PHE A 11 4.67 9.92 -15.78
C PHE A 11 5.30 8.54 -15.57
N ARG A 12 5.50 8.14 -14.31
CA ARG A 12 6.18 6.90 -13.93
C ARG A 12 5.24 5.81 -13.43
N CYS A 13 3.94 6.08 -13.28
CA CYS A 13 2.95 5.06 -12.91
C CYS A 13 2.28 4.45 -14.15
N LYS A 14 1.74 3.24 -14.00
CA LYS A 14 0.92 2.59 -15.03
C LYS A 14 -0.54 3.02 -14.86
N GLN A 15 -1.12 3.67 -15.87
CA GLN A 15 -2.51 4.13 -15.88
C GLN A 15 -3.42 3.02 -16.42
N LEU A 16 -4.40 2.61 -15.63
CA LEU A 16 -5.40 1.58 -15.96
C LEU A 16 -6.84 2.09 -15.81
N SER A 17 -7.04 3.40 -15.68
CA SER A 17 -8.30 4.08 -15.34
C SER A 17 -9.56 3.68 -16.12
N ASN A 18 -9.41 3.14 -17.34
CA ASN A 18 -10.51 2.68 -18.20
C ASN A 18 -10.31 1.24 -18.69
N PHE A 19 -9.55 0.44 -17.96
CA PHE A 19 -9.27 -0.95 -18.32
C PHE A 19 -10.26 -1.89 -17.64
N ASP A 20 -11.01 -2.64 -18.43
CA ASP A 20 -12.02 -3.59 -17.95
C ASP A 20 -11.42 -4.91 -17.41
N GLY A 21 -10.09 -5.05 -17.44
CA GLY A 21 -9.39 -6.25 -17.03
C GLY A 21 -9.26 -7.28 -18.15
N PHE A 22 -8.53 -8.33 -17.87
CA PHE A 22 -8.40 -9.50 -18.72
C PHE A 22 -9.44 -10.58 -18.34
N PRO A 23 -9.96 -11.34 -19.32
CA PRO A 23 -10.82 -12.49 -19.06
C PRO A 23 -10.17 -13.50 -18.10
N LEU A 24 -10.96 -14.08 -17.19
CA LEU A 24 -10.48 -15.01 -16.16
C LEU A 24 -9.93 -16.31 -16.76
N ASP A 25 -10.48 -16.76 -17.90
CA ASP A 25 -10.09 -17.99 -18.61
C ASP A 25 -8.68 -17.93 -19.22
N CYS A 26 -8.09 -16.73 -19.28
CA CYS A 26 -6.70 -16.53 -19.70
C CYS A 26 -5.68 -16.81 -18.56
N PHE A 27 -6.16 -17.07 -17.33
CA PHE A 27 -5.32 -17.21 -16.14
C PHE A 27 -5.68 -18.45 -15.32
N CYS A 28 -4.72 -18.92 -14.53
CA CYS A 28 -4.96 -19.97 -13.55
C CYS A 28 -5.61 -19.37 -12.29
N ILE A 29 -6.95 -19.38 -12.25
CA ILE A 29 -7.75 -18.92 -11.12
C ILE A 29 -8.32 -20.14 -10.39
N PRO A 30 -8.28 -20.20 -9.04
CA PRO A 30 -8.91 -21.29 -8.30
C PRO A 30 -10.42 -21.38 -8.58
N ASP A 31 -10.92 -22.57 -8.88
CA ASP A 31 -12.34 -22.79 -9.20
C ASP A 31 -13.28 -22.28 -8.11
N ALA A 32 -12.88 -22.41 -6.84
CA ALA A 32 -13.66 -21.99 -5.68
C ALA A 32 -14.01 -20.49 -5.62
N CYS A 33 -13.30 -19.64 -6.37
CA CYS A 33 -13.51 -18.19 -6.39
C CYS A 33 -13.78 -17.65 -7.80
N LYS A 34 -13.89 -18.51 -8.82
CA LYS A 34 -13.99 -18.07 -10.21
C LYS A 34 -15.27 -17.26 -10.47
N ASP A 35 -16.38 -17.67 -9.88
CA ASP A 35 -17.67 -16.97 -9.98
C ASP A 35 -17.74 -15.71 -9.11
N ASP A 36 -16.76 -15.52 -8.22
CA ASP A 36 -16.70 -14.37 -7.32
C ASP A 36 -15.95 -13.16 -7.96
N LEU A 37 -15.38 -13.33 -9.16
CA LEU A 37 -14.51 -12.36 -9.80
C LEU A 37 -15.07 -11.91 -11.16
N ASP A 38 -14.89 -10.63 -11.50
CA ASP A 38 -15.30 -10.09 -12.81
C ASP A 38 -14.19 -10.25 -13.86
N ALA A 39 -12.95 -9.91 -13.48
CA ALA A 39 -11.79 -9.96 -14.37
C ALA A 39 -10.46 -9.86 -13.61
N VAL A 40 -9.36 -10.26 -14.25
CA VAL A 40 -7.99 -10.00 -13.76
C VAL A 40 -7.60 -8.58 -14.15
N LEU A 41 -7.40 -7.68 -13.18
CA LEU A 41 -6.98 -6.30 -13.45
C LEU A 41 -5.47 -6.18 -13.61
N ILE A 42 -4.70 -6.82 -12.72
CA ILE A 42 -3.23 -6.79 -12.75
C ILE A 42 -2.70 -8.22 -12.57
N PRO A 43 -2.06 -8.79 -13.60
CA PRO A 43 -1.37 -10.06 -13.45
C PRO A 43 -0.28 -9.98 -12.36
N GLY A 44 -0.19 -10.98 -11.48
CA GLY A 44 0.76 -10.93 -10.35
C GLY A 44 2.22 -10.73 -10.74
N ARG A 45 2.65 -11.24 -11.91
CA ARG A 45 4.00 -10.98 -12.44
C ARG A 45 4.21 -9.51 -12.80
N LEU A 46 3.24 -8.90 -13.49
CA LEU A 46 3.29 -7.48 -13.83
C LEU A 46 3.35 -6.60 -12.57
N LEU A 47 2.63 -6.99 -11.52
CA LEU A 47 2.68 -6.33 -10.21
C LEU A 47 4.10 -6.39 -9.61
N LYS A 48 4.72 -7.58 -9.61
CA LYS A 48 6.09 -7.77 -9.11
C LYS A 48 7.12 -6.97 -9.91
N ASP A 49 7.04 -7.00 -11.24
CA ASP A 49 7.92 -6.21 -12.13
C ASP A 49 7.78 -4.71 -11.84
N ARG A 50 6.55 -4.25 -11.56
CA ARG A 50 6.31 -2.85 -11.22
C ARG A 50 6.93 -2.49 -9.86
N ILE A 51 6.84 -3.38 -8.87
CA ILE A 51 7.44 -3.19 -7.55
C ILE A 51 8.97 -3.11 -7.64
N GLU A 52 9.60 -3.93 -8.49
CA GLU A 52 11.04 -3.84 -8.75
C GLU A 52 11.43 -2.46 -9.32
N ARG A 53 10.64 -1.95 -10.26
CA ARG A 53 10.88 -0.60 -10.80
C ARG A 53 10.72 0.49 -9.73
N LEU A 54 9.70 0.38 -8.87
CA LEU A 54 9.51 1.31 -7.74
C LEU A 54 10.72 1.26 -6.79
N ALA A 55 11.20 0.07 -6.46
CA ALA A 55 12.39 -0.11 -5.63
C ALA A 55 13.61 0.59 -6.23
N TYR A 56 13.81 0.49 -7.54
CA TYR A 56 14.90 1.20 -8.22
C TYR A 56 14.78 2.72 -8.13
N ASP A 57 13.58 3.26 -8.39
CA ASP A 57 13.37 4.70 -8.33
C ASP A 57 13.57 5.23 -6.89
N ILE A 58 13.11 4.50 -5.87
CA ILE A 58 13.31 4.84 -4.45
C ILE A 58 14.78 4.74 -4.07
N ALA A 59 15.45 3.63 -4.41
CA ALA A 59 16.87 3.43 -4.10
C ALA A 59 17.74 4.53 -4.73
N ARG A 60 17.43 4.94 -5.96
CA ARG A 60 18.13 6.06 -6.61
C ARG A 60 17.86 7.39 -5.91
N ASP A 61 16.64 7.65 -5.47
CA ASP A 61 16.30 8.95 -4.86
C ASP A 61 16.78 9.11 -3.41
N TYR A 62 17.02 8.00 -2.70
CA TYR A 62 17.63 8.01 -1.36
C TYR A 62 19.15 7.83 -1.42
N GLU A 63 19.69 7.26 -2.50
CA GLU A 63 21.11 6.98 -2.71
C GLU A 63 21.74 6.24 -1.50
N ASN A 64 22.48 6.97 -0.67
CA ASN A 64 23.13 6.47 0.55
C ASN A 64 22.52 7.00 1.84
N GLU A 65 21.48 7.83 1.77
CA GLU A 65 20.86 8.37 2.98
C GLU A 65 20.04 7.29 3.70
N PRO A 66 20.23 7.12 5.02
CA PRO A 66 19.42 6.21 5.80
C PRO A 66 17.98 6.71 5.88
N PHE A 67 17.03 5.78 5.94
CA PHE A 67 15.61 6.10 6.10
C PHE A 67 14.88 5.05 6.95
N THR A 68 13.76 5.46 7.52
CA THR A 68 12.81 4.58 8.20
C THR A 68 11.67 4.26 7.24
N ALA A 69 11.50 2.98 6.92
CA ALA A 69 10.39 2.46 6.15
C ALA A 69 9.25 2.11 7.11
N VAL A 70 8.09 2.74 6.92
CA VAL A 70 6.89 2.53 7.73
C VAL A 70 5.86 1.76 6.90
N CYS A 71 5.59 0.51 7.29
CA CYS A 71 4.56 -0.31 6.66
C CYS A 71 3.19 0.03 7.26
N ILE A 72 2.22 0.35 6.41
CA ILE A 72 0.82 0.43 6.85
C ILE A 72 0.19 -0.97 6.81
N LEU A 73 -0.32 -1.41 7.95
CA LEU A 73 -0.96 -2.70 8.16
C LEU A 73 -2.48 -2.58 8.01
N ARG A 74 -3.18 -3.64 7.58
CA ARG A 74 -2.66 -5.00 7.33
C ARG A 74 -2.18 -5.24 5.90
N GLY A 75 -2.87 -4.69 4.90
CA GLY A 75 -2.67 -5.04 3.48
C GLY A 75 -1.28 -4.73 2.92
N GLY A 76 -0.61 -3.68 3.41
CA GLY A 76 0.71 -3.24 2.94
C GLY A 76 1.88 -4.21 3.15
N TYR A 77 1.75 -5.27 3.96
CA TYR A 77 2.91 -6.05 4.42
C TYR A 77 3.65 -6.80 3.30
N GLU A 78 2.93 -7.41 2.34
CA GLU A 78 3.59 -8.16 1.27
C GLU A 78 4.28 -7.20 0.29
N PHE A 79 3.60 -6.13 -0.09
CA PHE A 79 4.18 -5.06 -0.90
C PHE A 79 5.44 -4.48 -0.24
N PHE A 80 5.35 -4.17 1.06
CA PHE A 80 6.46 -3.69 1.86
C PHE A 80 7.66 -4.62 1.83
N ASN A 81 7.45 -5.92 2.07
CA ASN A 81 8.50 -6.92 2.07
C ASN A 81 9.20 -7.00 0.71
N LEU A 82 8.44 -7.13 -0.37
CA LEU A 82 8.99 -7.25 -1.72
C LEU A 82 9.72 -5.96 -2.16
N LEU A 83 9.17 -4.79 -1.81
CA LEU A 83 9.80 -3.51 -2.09
C LEU A 83 11.16 -3.39 -1.39
N LEU A 84 11.22 -3.66 -0.08
CA LEU A 84 12.47 -3.57 0.68
C LEU A 84 13.49 -4.62 0.27
N GLU A 85 13.05 -5.83 -0.09
CA GLU A 85 13.93 -6.86 -0.65
C GLU A 85 14.62 -6.34 -1.93
N ASN A 86 13.85 -5.76 -2.85
CA ASN A 86 14.38 -5.22 -4.09
C ASN A 86 15.28 -3.99 -3.86
N ILE A 87 14.92 -3.07 -2.95
CA ILE A 87 15.80 -1.94 -2.59
C ILE A 87 17.15 -2.46 -2.07
N ARG A 88 17.14 -3.46 -1.18
CA ARG A 88 18.37 -4.05 -0.64
C ARG A 88 19.20 -4.75 -1.71
N LYS A 89 18.57 -5.47 -2.64
CA LYS A 89 19.27 -6.06 -3.81
C LYS A 89 19.97 -4.97 -4.61
N ILE A 90 19.27 -3.88 -4.90
CA ILE A 90 19.79 -2.75 -5.68
C ILE A 90 20.96 -2.09 -4.94
N TYR A 91 20.87 -1.86 -3.63
CA TYR A 91 21.96 -1.30 -2.83
C TYR A 91 23.21 -2.18 -2.74
N ARG A 92 23.07 -3.50 -2.87
CA ARG A 92 24.20 -4.44 -2.94
C ARG A 92 24.92 -4.41 -4.29
N ILE A 93 24.16 -4.22 -5.36
CA ILE A 93 24.68 -4.26 -6.73
C ILE A 93 25.23 -2.89 -7.15
N LEU A 94 24.50 -1.81 -6.84
CA LEU A 94 24.84 -0.46 -7.26
C LEU A 94 25.74 0.22 -6.23
N LYS A 95 26.94 0.59 -6.68
CA LYS A 95 27.81 1.53 -5.96
C LYS A 95 27.30 2.95 -6.18
N PHE A 96 26.37 3.38 -5.34
CA PHE A 96 26.10 4.80 -5.14
C PHE A 96 27.30 5.37 -4.34
N GLY A 97 28.41 5.74 -5.00
CA GLY A 97 29.57 6.38 -4.34
C GLY A 97 30.48 5.49 -3.47
N GLU A 98 31.41 6.13 -2.74
CA GLU A 98 32.46 5.52 -1.90
C GLU A 98 32.03 5.28 -0.44
N THR A 99 30.75 5.05 -0.17
CA THR A 99 30.27 4.87 1.20
C THR A 99 30.19 3.41 1.60
N ASP A 100 30.67 3.09 2.80
CA ASP A 100 30.60 1.77 3.43
C ASP A 100 29.14 1.27 3.47
N TYR A 101 28.94 -0.03 3.28
CA TYR A 101 27.64 -0.73 3.37
C TYR A 101 26.89 -0.38 4.67
N LEU A 102 27.62 -0.07 5.75
CA LEU A 102 27.09 0.33 7.04
C LEU A 102 26.31 1.66 7.04
N THR A 103 26.47 2.51 6.03
CA THR A 103 25.79 3.82 5.94
C THR A 103 24.34 3.71 5.42
N LYS A 104 24.00 2.65 4.68
CA LYS A 104 22.70 2.45 4.02
C LYS A 104 21.66 1.77 4.93
N HIS A 105 21.44 2.31 6.13
CA HIS A 105 20.56 1.70 7.10
C HIS A 105 19.07 1.97 6.78
N ILE A 106 18.30 0.90 6.58
CA ILE A 106 16.83 0.95 6.48
C ILE A 106 16.25 0.44 7.81
N ARG A 107 15.69 1.34 8.61
CA ARG A 107 14.89 0.96 9.79
C ARG A 107 13.49 0.56 9.35
N ILE A 108 12.89 -0.42 10.01
CA ILE A 108 11.53 -0.88 9.75
C ILE A 108 10.64 -0.51 10.93
N GLU A 109 9.48 0.06 10.63
CA GLU A 109 8.40 0.32 11.57
C GLU A 109 7.08 -0.18 10.97
N PHE A 110 6.12 -0.53 11.83
CA PHE A 110 4.79 -0.98 11.41
C PHE A 110 3.72 -0.12 12.11
N VAL A 111 2.71 0.29 11.35
CA VAL A 111 1.56 1.03 11.86
C VAL A 111 0.30 0.37 11.34
N ARG A 112 -0.62 0.04 12.24
CA ARG A 112 -2.00 -0.21 11.87
C ARG A 112 -2.76 1.10 11.96
N ILE A 113 -3.43 1.45 10.85
CA ILE A 113 -4.33 2.59 10.79
C ILE A 113 -5.75 2.06 10.66
N THR A 114 -6.62 2.45 11.58
CA THR A 114 -8.06 2.21 11.47
C THR A 114 -8.74 3.55 11.22
N SER A 115 -9.46 3.62 10.10
CA SER A 115 -10.16 4.83 9.65
C SER A 115 -11.47 4.54 8.92
N TYR A 116 -11.93 3.28 8.99
CA TYR A 116 -13.13 2.78 8.35
C TYR A 116 -13.91 1.85 9.29
N LYS A 117 -15.23 2.02 9.28
CA LYS A 117 -16.21 1.01 9.71
C LYS A 117 -17.10 0.76 8.48
N ASN A 118 -17.02 -0.44 7.90
CA ASN A 118 -17.58 -0.78 6.58
C ASN A 118 -17.08 0.15 5.46
N ASP A 119 -17.97 0.90 4.83
CA ASP A 119 -17.73 1.87 3.75
C ASP A 119 -17.64 3.34 4.26
N LYS A 120 -17.74 3.57 5.58
CA LYS A 120 -17.78 4.91 6.18
C LYS A 120 -16.53 5.23 6.99
N SER A 121 -16.05 6.45 6.84
CA SER A 121 -14.80 6.92 7.46
C SER A 121 -15.01 7.42 8.91
N THR A 122 -14.08 7.07 9.82
CA THR A 122 -14.06 7.40 11.26
C THR A 122 -12.83 8.24 11.67
N GLU A 123 -12.68 8.58 12.96
CA GLU A 123 -11.43 9.13 13.52
C GLU A 123 -10.23 8.18 13.30
N LEU A 124 -9.02 8.75 13.20
CA LEU A 124 -7.78 8.01 12.93
C LEU A 124 -7.22 7.40 14.22
N GLU A 125 -7.42 6.10 14.39
CA GLU A 125 -6.73 5.33 15.42
C GLU A 125 -5.45 4.71 14.85
N MET A 126 -4.36 4.80 15.61
CA MET A 126 -3.04 4.28 15.22
C MET A 126 -2.49 3.35 16.30
N CYS A 127 -2.02 2.18 15.90
CA CYS A 127 -1.32 1.24 16.77
C CYS A 127 -0.01 0.79 16.11
N GLY A 128 1.03 0.49 16.90
CA GLY A 128 2.26 -0.17 16.41
C GLY A 128 3.54 0.66 16.60
N ILE A 129 3.54 1.95 16.26
CA ILE A 129 4.70 2.81 16.59
C ILE A 129 4.58 3.28 18.04
N ASN A 130 5.42 2.71 18.91
CA ASN A 130 5.45 3.03 20.34
C ASN A 130 5.82 4.49 20.63
N ASN A 131 6.67 5.09 19.80
CA ASN A 131 7.09 6.49 19.96
C ASN A 131 7.44 7.12 18.61
N MET A 132 6.56 7.99 18.11
CA MET A 132 6.76 8.71 16.84
C MET A 132 7.95 9.68 16.88
N LYS A 133 8.46 10.08 18.06
CA LYS A 133 9.68 10.92 18.17
C LYS A 133 10.92 10.25 17.61
N THR A 134 10.93 8.92 17.46
CA THR A 134 12.05 8.21 16.81
C THR A 134 12.22 8.57 15.33
N LEU A 135 11.21 9.22 14.73
CA LEU A 135 11.20 9.69 13.35
C LEU A 135 11.71 11.13 13.17
N GLU A 136 11.94 11.85 14.27
CA GLU A 136 12.40 13.24 14.24
C GLU A 136 13.76 13.37 13.52
N GLY A 137 13.84 14.31 12.58
CA GLY A 137 15.04 14.53 11.76
C GLY A 137 15.44 13.33 10.89
N LYS A 138 14.57 12.32 10.72
CA LYS A 138 14.82 11.15 9.86
C LYS A 138 14.10 11.28 8.52
N ASN A 139 14.67 10.63 7.52
CA ASN A 139 13.94 10.35 6.28
C ASN A 139 12.92 9.24 6.54
N VAL A 140 11.67 9.44 6.14
CA VAL A 140 10.57 8.49 6.34
C VAL A 140 9.97 8.11 5.00
N LEU A 141 9.90 6.82 4.72
CA LEU A 141 9.20 6.26 3.57
C LEU A 141 7.99 5.47 4.07
N VAL A 142 6.80 5.99 3.85
CA VAL A 142 5.53 5.32 4.15
C VAL A 142 5.15 4.43 2.98
N VAL A 143 4.75 3.19 3.28
CA VAL A 143 4.41 2.16 2.29
C VAL A 143 2.98 1.70 2.50
N GLU A 144 2.13 1.94 1.51
CA GLU A 144 0.71 1.61 1.50
C GLU A 144 0.36 0.73 0.29
N ASP A 145 -0.56 -0.22 0.43
CA ASP A 145 -0.97 -1.08 -0.67
C ASP A 145 -1.98 -0.40 -1.60
N VAL A 146 -2.97 0.32 -1.07
CA VAL A 146 -4.02 0.98 -1.84
C VAL A 146 -4.41 2.34 -1.24
N ILE A 147 -4.57 3.32 -2.12
CA ILE A 147 -5.26 4.58 -1.80
C ILE A 147 -6.58 4.63 -2.53
N ASP A 148 -7.64 4.72 -1.73
CA ASP A 148 -9.00 4.95 -2.20
C ASP A 148 -9.32 6.46 -2.20
N THR A 149 -9.71 7.00 -1.04
CA THR A 149 -10.02 8.44 -0.91
C THR A 149 -8.80 9.31 -0.57
N GLY A 150 -7.74 8.70 -0.05
CA GLY A 150 -6.54 9.38 0.47
C GLY A 150 -6.68 9.96 1.87
N ARG A 151 -7.88 9.94 2.47
CA ARG A 151 -8.14 10.57 3.79
C ARG A 151 -7.27 10.00 4.92
N SER A 152 -7.15 8.68 4.99
CA SER A 152 -6.34 8.00 6.02
C SER A 152 -4.87 8.42 5.96
N MET A 153 -4.31 8.50 4.75
CA MET A 153 -2.94 8.94 4.55
C MET A 153 -2.76 10.44 4.79
N ALA A 154 -3.72 11.28 4.42
CA ALA A 154 -3.68 12.71 4.74
C ALA A 154 -3.58 12.94 6.26
N MET A 155 -4.48 12.30 7.04
CA MET A 155 -4.45 12.38 8.50
C MET A 155 -3.16 11.81 9.10
N PHE A 156 -2.64 10.70 8.55
CA PHE A 156 -1.37 10.14 9.00
C PHE A 156 -0.19 11.08 8.75
N PHE A 157 -0.12 11.71 7.58
CA PHE A 157 0.95 12.65 7.24
C PHE A 157 0.86 13.96 8.04
N GLU A 158 -0.34 14.45 8.33
CA GLU A 158 -0.55 15.57 9.26
C GLU A 158 0.01 15.26 10.65
N LYS A 159 -0.27 14.07 11.18
CA LYS A 159 0.27 13.64 12.48
C LYS A 159 1.78 13.42 12.43
N LEU A 160 2.29 12.82 11.36
CA LEU A 160 3.73 12.60 11.16
C LEU A 160 4.50 13.94 11.11
N ALA A 161 3.92 14.97 10.49
CA ALA A 161 4.55 16.29 10.38
C ALA A 161 4.81 16.95 11.75
N GLN A 162 4.00 16.66 12.76
CA GLN A 162 4.17 17.17 14.13
C GLN A 162 5.47 16.69 14.79
N PHE A 163 6.08 15.62 14.28
CA PHE A 163 7.35 15.06 14.78
C PHE A 163 8.57 15.51 13.97
N ASN A 164 8.41 16.46 13.04
CA ASN A 164 9.50 17.07 12.27
C ASN A 164 10.48 16.06 11.63
N PRO A 165 10.02 15.10 10.80
CA PRO A 165 10.93 14.28 10.01
C PRO A 165 11.74 15.15 9.04
N LYS A 166 12.95 14.70 8.67
CA LYS A 166 13.77 15.36 7.64
C LYS A 166 13.05 15.36 6.29
N THR A 167 12.50 14.21 5.92
CA THR A 167 11.62 14.05 4.76
C THR A 167 10.54 13.03 5.08
N SER A 168 9.35 13.19 4.49
CA SER A 168 8.29 12.18 4.52
C SER A 168 7.80 11.94 3.10
N ARG A 169 7.99 10.71 2.60
CA ARG A 169 7.54 10.29 1.27
C ARG A 169 6.57 9.13 1.37
N LEU A 170 5.69 9.02 0.39
CA LEU A 170 4.70 7.96 0.27
C LEU A 170 4.92 7.18 -1.01
N VAL A 171 5.04 5.86 -0.88
CA VAL A 171 4.88 4.93 -1.99
C VAL A 171 3.56 4.17 -1.81
N CYS A 172 2.77 4.13 -2.88
CA CYS A 172 1.52 3.38 -2.92
C CYS A 172 1.50 2.44 -4.13
N LEU A 173 1.11 1.19 -3.93
CA LEU A 173 1.08 0.21 -5.02
C LEU A 173 -0.08 0.48 -5.99
N THR A 174 -1.29 0.75 -5.48
CA THR A 174 -2.45 1.11 -6.32
C THR A 174 -3.15 2.37 -5.82
N VAL A 175 -3.53 3.25 -6.74
CA VAL A 175 -4.35 4.44 -6.44
C VAL A 175 -5.61 4.37 -7.28
N LYS A 176 -6.79 4.41 -6.64
CA LYS A 176 -8.06 4.47 -7.37
C LYS A 176 -8.23 5.84 -8.00
N GLU A 177 -8.62 5.86 -9.27
CA GLU A 177 -8.96 7.10 -9.95
C GLU A 177 -10.35 7.56 -9.50
N LYS A 178 -10.39 8.54 -8.58
CA LYS A 178 -11.62 9.19 -8.14
C LYS A 178 -11.62 10.67 -8.48
N LYS A 179 -12.78 11.19 -8.88
CA LYS A 179 -13.01 12.63 -9.11
C LYS A 179 -12.79 13.48 -7.85
N THR A 180 -12.89 12.87 -6.67
CA THR A 180 -12.84 13.52 -5.35
C THR A 180 -11.58 13.18 -4.54
N CYS A 181 -10.54 12.60 -5.16
CA CYS A 181 -9.27 12.42 -4.44
C CYS A 181 -8.76 13.80 -4.00
N LEU A 182 -8.58 13.95 -2.67
CA LEU A 182 -7.88 15.08 -2.07
C LEU A 182 -6.56 15.33 -2.81
N ASP A 183 -6.04 16.56 -2.78
CA ASP A 183 -4.73 16.95 -3.38
C ASP A 183 -3.51 16.16 -2.83
N PHE A 184 -3.75 15.13 -2.02
CA PHE A 184 -2.77 14.23 -1.46
C PHE A 184 -2.37 13.15 -2.49
N ARG A 185 -1.23 13.37 -3.15
CA ARG A 185 -0.66 12.44 -4.14
C ARG A 185 0.59 11.74 -3.60
N PRO A 186 0.69 10.40 -3.73
CA PRO A 186 1.92 9.68 -3.43
C PRO A 186 3.10 10.16 -4.27
N HIS A 187 4.30 10.05 -3.69
CA HIS A 187 5.54 10.37 -4.38
C HIS A 187 5.91 9.27 -5.40
N TYR A 188 5.54 8.03 -5.07
CA TYR A 188 5.76 6.85 -5.90
C TYR A 188 4.43 6.11 -6.03
N ILE A 189 3.99 5.86 -7.27
CA ILE A 189 2.73 5.17 -7.56
C ILE A 189 3.01 3.97 -8.44
N GLY A 190 2.60 2.77 -8.03
CA GLY A 190 2.67 1.57 -8.86
C GLY A 190 1.73 1.69 -10.05
N PHE A 191 0.43 1.65 -9.76
CA PHE A 191 -0.67 1.66 -10.71
C PHE A 191 -1.71 2.71 -10.30
N VAL A 192 -2.29 3.38 -11.29
CA VAL A 192 -3.57 4.07 -11.13
C VAL A 192 -4.63 3.17 -11.73
N ILE A 193 -5.65 2.82 -10.95
CA ILE A 193 -6.66 1.82 -11.30
C ILE A 193 -8.06 2.44 -11.36
N PRO A 194 -9.03 1.81 -12.06
CA PRO A 194 -10.42 2.25 -12.01
C PRO A 194 -10.97 2.26 -10.59
N ASP A 195 -12.04 3.03 -10.35
CA ASP A 195 -12.78 2.98 -9.09
C ASP A 195 -13.62 1.70 -8.97
N ARG A 196 -12.92 0.57 -8.84
CA ARG A 196 -13.48 -0.77 -8.64
C ARG A 196 -12.86 -1.38 -7.39
N PHE A 197 -13.61 -2.26 -6.76
CA PHE A 197 -13.08 -2.99 -5.60
C PHE A 197 -12.19 -4.12 -6.10
N ILE A 198 -10.96 -4.18 -5.58
CA ILE A 198 -9.95 -5.15 -5.99
C ILE A 198 -9.61 -6.10 -4.84
N VAL A 199 -9.27 -7.34 -5.20
CA VAL A 199 -8.85 -8.41 -4.28
C VAL A 199 -7.68 -9.19 -4.89
N GLY A 200 -7.00 -10.01 -4.09
CA GLY A 200 -5.83 -10.78 -4.53
C GLY A 200 -4.52 -10.05 -4.42
N CYS A 201 -3.40 -10.77 -4.46
CA CYS A 201 -2.07 -10.24 -4.12
C CYS A 201 -2.10 -9.45 -2.81
N ASN A 202 -2.68 -10.06 -1.76
CA ASN A 202 -2.90 -9.46 -0.45
C ASN A 202 -3.90 -8.30 -0.33
N TYR A 203 -4.57 -7.90 -1.41
CA TYR A 203 -5.83 -7.15 -1.30
C TYR A 203 -6.93 -8.09 -0.78
N GLU A 204 -7.74 -7.61 0.17
CA GLU A 204 -8.77 -8.42 0.82
C GLU A 204 -10.17 -7.85 0.64
N TYR A 205 -11.17 -8.74 0.72
CA TYR A 205 -12.53 -8.38 1.07
C TYR A 205 -12.91 -9.18 2.32
N ASN A 206 -13.07 -8.52 3.47
CA ASN A 206 -13.42 -9.15 4.76
C ASN A 206 -12.53 -10.37 5.15
N ASN A 207 -11.22 -10.26 4.93
CA ASN A 207 -10.19 -11.31 5.11
C ASN A 207 -10.20 -12.46 4.08
N TYR A 208 -11.04 -12.40 3.04
CA TYR A 208 -11.00 -13.34 1.91
C TYR A 208 -10.06 -12.84 0.81
N TYR A 209 -9.67 -13.78 -0.07
CA TYR A 209 -8.97 -13.57 -1.35
C TYR A 209 -7.53 -13.08 -1.30
N ARG A 210 -6.91 -12.93 -0.13
CA ARG A 210 -5.51 -12.46 0.00
C ARG A 210 -4.51 -13.33 -0.77
N ASP A 211 -4.82 -14.62 -0.87
CA ASP A 211 -4.02 -15.69 -1.45
C ASP A 211 -4.14 -15.82 -2.98
N LEU A 212 -4.99 -15.02 -3.64
CA LEU A 212 -5.05 -15.02 -5.10
C LEU A 212 -3.76 -14.47 -5.72
N ASN A 213 -3.29 -15.13 -6.77
CA ASN A 213 -2.04 -14.78 -7.46
C ASN A 213 -2.12 -13.53 -8.34
N HIS A 214 -3.32 -12.97 -8.52
CA HIS A 214 -3.59 -11.85 -9.40
C HIS A 214 -4.44 -10.82 -8.67
N VAL A 215 -4.28 -9.54 -9.02
CA VAL A 215 -5.22 -8.51 -8.58
C VAL A 215 -6.44 -8.59 -9.48
N CYS A 216 -7.58 -8.92 -8.91
CA CYS A 216 -8.84 -9.13 -9.61
C CYS A 216 -9.89 -8.12 -9.15
N MET A 217 -10.84 -7.80 -10.01
CA MET A 217 -12.06 -7.09 -9.61
C MET A 217 -13.05 -8.10 -9.04
N ILE A 218 -13.61 -7.82 -7.86
CA ILE A 218 -14.61 -8.67 -7.20
C ILE A 218 -16.02 -8.34 -7.71
N SER A 219 -16.83 -9.36 -7.95
CA SER A 219 -18.21 -9.21 -8.41
C SER A 219 -19.12 -8.65 -7.31
N GLU A 220 -20.23 -8.00 -7.71
CA GLU A 220 -21.22 -7.49 -6.75
C GLU A 220 -21.92 -8.62 -5.96
N GLU A 221 -22.04 -9.80 -6.55
CA GLU A 221 -22.60 -10.98 -5.88
C GLU A 221 -21.66 -11.49 -4.78
N ALA A 222 -20.36 -11.58 -5.06
CA ALA A 222 -19.36 -11.93 -4.06
C ALA A 222 -19.30 -10.91 -2.93
N LYS A 223 -19.37 -9.60 -3.23
CA LYS A 223 -19.47 -8.58 -2.17
C LYS A 223 -20.64 -8.84 -1.22
N ARG A 224 -21.82 -9.16 -1.74
CA ARG A 224 -22.98 -9.52 -0.91
C ARG A 224 -22.74 -10.81 -0.11
N LYS A 225 -22.22 -11.85 -0.77
CA LYS A 225 -21.94 -13.17 -0.18
C LYS A 225 -20.99 -13.12 1.01
N TYR A 226 -19.98 -12.25 0.97
CA TYR A 226 -18.94 -12.16 2.00
C TYR A 226 -19.04 -10.90 2.86
N ALA A 227 -20.15 -10.17 2.80
CA ALA A 227 -20.42 -9.05 3.69
C ALA A 227 -20.51 -9.53 5.15
N ILE A 228 -20.06 -8.69 6.10
CA ILE A 228 -20.19 -8.99 7.53
C ILE A 228 -21.51 -8.38 8.03
N ASP A 229 -22.42 -9.22 8.54
CA ASP A 229 -23.64 -8.76 9.22
C ASP A 229 -23.30 -8.23 10.63
N GLU A 230 -23.55 -6.94 10.87
CA GLU A 230 -23.20 -6.27 12.13
C GLU A 230 -24.08 -6.65 13.33
N THR A 231 -25.13 -7.47 13.16
CA THR A 231 -26.09 -7.82 14.22
C THR A 231 -25.64 -8.96 15.15
N ASN A 232 -24.55 -9.67 14.87
CA ASN A 232 -24.14 -10.87 15.62
C ASN A 232 -22.82 -10.75 16.43
N ASN A 233 -22.22 -9.56 16.51
CA ASN A 233 -20.89 -9.39 17.13
C ASN A 233 -20.88 -9.16 18.66
N GLU A 234 -22.03 -9.05 19.32
CA GLU A 234 -22.05 -8.97 20.80
C GLU A 234 -21.98 -10.35 21.49
N THR A 235 -22.20 -11.47 20.78
CA THR A 235 -22.35 -12.79 21.44
C THR A 235 -21.11 -13.68 21.35
N LYS A 236 -20.07 -13.33 20.57
CA LYS A 236 -18.88 -14.20 20.37
C LYS A 236 -17.58 -13.74 21.07
N ALA A 237 -17.58 -12.57 21.71
CA ALA A 237 -16.39 -12.04 22.39
C ALA A 237 -16.20 -12.55 23.84
N THR A 238 -17.17 -13.27 24.43
CA THR A 238 -17.14 -13.67 25.85
C THR A 238 -16.84 -15.15 26.11
N GLN A 239 -16.44 -15.93 25.10
CA GLN A 239 -16.25 -17.39 25.26
C GLN A 239 -14.85 -17.94 24.89
N LYS A 240 -13.82 -17.09 24.77
CA LYS A 240 -12.43 -17.59 24.63
C LYS A 240 -11.44 -16.79 25.46
N THR A 241 -11.58 -16.90 26.78
CA THR A 241 -10.48 -16.78 27.74
C THR A 241 -10.62 -17.95 28.69
N ASP A 242 -10.08 -19.09 28.28
CA ASP A 242 -9.63 -20.20 29.13
C ASP A 242 -8.65 -21.02 28.28
N LEU A 243 -7.36 -20.70 28.43
CA LEU A 243 -6.18 -21.55 28.24
C LEU A 243 -4.94 -20.76 28.68
#